data_AF-A0A927S082-F1
#
_entry.id   AF-A0A927S082-F1
#
_cell.length_a   1.000
_cell.length_b   1.000
_cell.length_c   1.000
_cell.angle_alpha   90.00
_cell.angle_beta   90.00
_cell.angle_gamma   90.00
#
_symmetry.space_group_name_H-M   'P 1'
#
loop_
_entity.id
_entity.type
_entity.pdbx_description
1 polymer ?
#
loop_
_entity_poly.entity_id
_entity_poly.type
_entity_poly.pdbx_seq_one_letter_code
_entity_poly.pdbx_strand_id
1 'polypeptide(L)'
;MTELTPTCLTFETEMTSGLSLQIIRTLFLQGDQQAHQLKVNLTNDGEPCDLAGCTVSGLMQRSDGTTLPMTGEVSGGAACLTLPAQAYAVPGRFLLSMQVAKGAMTCTVLLAEGAVTATRTACVLGE
;
A
#
# COMPACT_ATOMS: atom_id res chain seq x y z
N MET A 1 -5.82 -23.81 11.39
CA MET A 1 -5.06 -22.88 10.54
C MET A 1 -5.78 -21.55 10.65
N THR A 2 -5.29 -20.64 11.49
CA THR A 2 -5.95 -19.34 11.68
C THR A 2 -5.63 -18.50 10.46
N GLU A 3 -6.62 -18.26 9.59
CA GLU A 3 -6.48 -17.27 8.52
C GLU A 3 -6.20 -15.92 9.19
N LEU A 4 -4.97 -15.44 9.05
CA LEU A 4 -4.62 -14.10 9.52
C LEU A 4 -5.35 -13.12 8.60
N THR A 5 -6.35 -12.44 9.13
CA THR A 5 -7.01 -11.37 8.36
C THR A 5 -6.00 -10.26 8.10
N PRO A 6 -5.83 -9.81 6.84
CA PRO A 6 -4.92 -8.74 6.52
C PRO A 6 -5.28 -7.48 7.32
N THR A 7 -4.27 -6.80 7.83
CA THR A 7 -4.42 -5.52 8.51
C THR A 7 -4.83 -4.47 7.47
N CYS A 8 -6.04 -3.94 7.60
CA CYS A 8 -6.54 -2.90 6.71
C CYS A 8 -6.07 -1.51 7.19
N LEU A 9 -5.36 -0.81 6.33
CA LEU A 9 -4.90 0.56 6.53
C LEU A 9 -5.75 1.48 5.65
N THR A 10 -6.54 2.35 6.28
CA THR A 10 -7.45 3.25 5.55
C THR A 10 -6.84 4.65 5.44
N PHE A 11 -6.89 5.22 4.24
CA PHE A 11 -6.47 6.57 3.92
C PHE A 11 -7.65 7.31 3.30
N GLU A 12 -7.68 8.62 3.51
CA GLU A 12 -8.64 9.52 2.88
C GLU A 12 -7.89 10.47 1.96
N THR A 13 -8.42 10.71 0.78
CA THR A 13 -7.79 11.61 -0.18
C THR A 13 -8.85 12.43 -0.89
N GLU A 14 -8.70 13.74 -0.79
CA GLU A 14 -9.50 14.72 -1.50
C GLU A 14 -8.81 15.07 -2.82
N MET A 15 -9.45 14.76 -3.95
CA MET A 15 -8.87 14.92 -5.28
C MET A 15 -8.54 16.38 -5.63
N THR A 16 -9.30 17.32 -5.08
CA THR A 16 -9.10 18.77 -5.31
C THR A 16 -7.98 19.36 -4.45
N SER A 17 -7.63 18.73 -3.34
CA SER A 17 -6.65 19.26 -2.36
C SER A 17 -5.19 18.96 -2.72
N GLY A 18 -4.96 18.21 -3.80
CA GLY A 18 -3.63 17.79 -4.22
C GLY A 18 -3.09 16.59 -3.45
N LEU A 19 -2.06 15.94 -4.00
CA LEU A 19 -1.45 14.74 -3.42
C LEU A 19 -0.51 15.12 -2.27
N SER A 20 -0.73 14.54 -1.09
CA SER A 20 0.18 14.65 0.05
C SER A 20 0.84 13.31 0.37
N LEU A 21 2.12 13.35 0.78
CA LEU A 21 2.86 12.19 1.25
C LEU A 21 2.34 11.76 2.62
N GLN A 22 1.87 10.52 2.71
CA GLN A 22 1.40 9.88 3.94
C GLN A 22 2.53 9.07 4.60
N ILE A 23 2.62 9.09 5.92
CA ILE A 23 3.56 8.22 6.65
C ILE A 23 2.79 7.07 7.29
N ILE A 24 3.10 5.84 6.88
CA ILE A 24 2.46 4.65 7.44
C ILE A 24 3.17 4.29 8.75
N ARG A 25 2.45 4.40 9.87
CA ARG A 25 2.96 4.13 11.22
C ARG A 25 2.72 2.69 11.70
N THR A 26 2.49 1.78 10.76
CA THR A 26 2.27 0.35 11.03
C THR A 26 3.58 -0.43 10.93
N LEU A 27 3.69 -1.52 11.67
CA LEU A 27 4.83 -2.41 11.62
C LEU A 27 4.72 -3.36 10.42
N PHE A 28 5.65 -3.28 9.48
CA PHE A 28 5.81 -4.26 8.40
C PHE A 28 6.97 -5.18 8.77
N LEU A 29 6.75 -6.49 8.91
CA LEU A 29 7.84 -7.42 9.24
C LEU A 29 8.36 -8.13 8.00
N GLN A 30 9.67 -8.34 7.96
CA GLN A 30 10.27 -9.17 6.94
C GLN A 30 9.70 -10.59 6.99
N GLY A 31 9.23 -11.09 5.84
CA GLY A 31 8.65 -12.43 5.71
C GLY A 31 7.12 -12.50 5.80
N ASP A 32 6.45 -11.40 6.13
CA ASP A 32 4.98 -11.31 6.10
C ASP A 32 4.41 -11.72 4.73
N GLN A 33 3.27 -12.43 4.76
CA GLN A 33 2.59 -12.94 3.57
C GLN A 33 1.22 -12.28 3.46
N GLN A 34 1.08 -11.27 2.59
CA GLN A 34 -0.20 -10.57 2.38
C GLN A 34 -0.81 -9.96 3.65
N ALA A 35 0.04 -9.55 4.59
CA ALA A 35 -0.39 -9.11 5.91
C ALA A 35 -1.11 -7.75 5.93
N HIS A 36 -1.04 -6.96 4.84
CA HIS A 36 -1.60 -5.60 4.81
C HIS A 36 -2.39 -5.33 3.53
N GLN A 37 -3.54 -4.68 3.72
CA GLN A 37 -4.35 -4.11 2.65
C GLN A 37 -4.46 -2.60 2.86
N LEU A 38 -4.13 -1.84 1.83
CA LEU A 38 -4.27 -0.38 1.79
C LEU A 38 -5.62 -0.07 1.15
N LYS A 39 -6.43 0.75 1.81
CA LYS A 39 -7.73 1.19 1.33
C LYS A 39 -7.73 2.71 1.25
N VAL A 40 -8.02 3.28 0.09
CA VAL A 40 -8.08 4.73 -0.13
C VAL A 40 -9.51 5.12 -0.46
N ASN A 41 -10.13 5.86 0.45
CA ASN A 41 -11.41 6.50 0.22
C ASN A 41 -11.15 7.83 -0.49
N LEU A 42 -11.77 8.01 -1.66
CA LEU A 42 -11.58 9.19 -2.49
C LEU A 42 -12.80 10.09 -2.36
N THR A 43 -12.55 11.37 -2.08
CA THR A 43 -13.57 12.42 -2.11
C THR A 43 -13.22 13.47 -3.15
N ASN A 44 -14.25 14.12 -3.67
CA ASN A 44 -14.15 15.27 -4.56
C ASN A 44 -15.11 16.33 -4.04
N ASP A 45 -14.58 17.45 -3.56
CA ASP A 45 -15.35 18.52 -2.90
C ASP A 45 -16.14 18.02 -1.66
N GLY A 46 -15.59 17.04 -0.94
CA GLY A 46 -16.24 16.44 0.23
C GLY A 46 -17.28 15.35 -0.08
N GLU A 47 -17.59 15.08 -1.35
CA GLU A 47 -18.46 13.97 -1.76
C GLU A 47 -17.65 12.73 -2.17
N PRO A 48 -18.10 11.51 -1.87
CA PRO A 48 -17.40 10.28 -2.26
C PRO A 48 -17.37 10.12 -3.79
N CYS A 49 -16.18 9.83 -4.34
CA CYS A 49 -16.01 9.62 -5.77
C CYS A 49 -16.61 8.29 -6.25
N ASP A 50 -17.25 8.30 -7.43
CA ASP A 50 -17.63 7.06 -8.13
C ASP A 50 -16.40 6.40 -8.78
N LEU A 51 -15.98 5.28 -8.20
CA LEU A 51 -14.86 4.47 -8.68
C LEU A 51 -15.32 3.31 -9.59
N ALA A 52 -16.60 3.23 -9.95
CA ALA A 52 -17.09 2.18 -10.84
C ALA A 52 -16.40 2.24 -12.21
N GLY A 53 -15.91 1.08 -12.66
CA GLY A 53 -15.16 0.95 -13.92
C GLY A 53 -13.74 1.48 -13.89
N CYS A 54 -13.25 1.93 -12.72
CA CYS A 54 -11.85 2.29 -12.56
C CYS A 54 -10.97 1.06 -12.38
N THR A 55 -9.74 1.15 -12.86
CA THR A 55 -8.65 0.22 -12.57
C THR A 55 -7.76 0.80 -11.48
N VAL A 56 -7.27 -0.07 -10.60
CA VAL A 56 -6.41 0.33 -9.49
C VAL A 56 -5.07 -0.35 -9.68
N SER A 57 -4.00 0.42 -9.57
CA SER A 57 -2.64 -0.09 -9.63
C SER A 57 -1.80 0.56 -8.54
N GLY A 58 -0.73 -0.10 -8.15
CA GLY A 58 0.21 0.45 -7.22
C GLY A 58 1.64 0.08 -7.58
N LEU A 59 2.55 0.86 -7.03
CA LEU A 59 3.97 0.71 -7.24
C LEU A 59 4.66 0.90 -5.89
N MET A 60 5.51 -0.05 -5.51
CA MET A 60 6.32 0.08 -4.31
C MET A 60 7.79 0.04 -4.69
N GLN A 61 8.51 1.10 -4.38
CA GLN A 61 9.95 1.15 -4.45
C GLN A 61 10.53 0.75 -3.09
N ARG A 62 11.23 -0.38 -3.05
CA ARG A 62 11.89 -0.90 -1.85
C ARG A 62 13.25 -0.25 -1.63
N SER A 63 13.83 -0.48 -0.45
CA SER A 63 15.13 0.08 -0.07
C SER A 63 16.31 -0.42 -0.92
N ASP A 64 16.16 -1.54 -1.62
CA ASP A 64 17.15 -2.08 -2.57
C ASP A 64 17.07 -1.42 -3.96
N GLY A 65 16.15 -0.47 -4.15
CA GLY A 65 15.90 0.18 -5.44
C GLY A 65 14.98 -0.63 -6.36
N THR A 66 14.55 -1.83 -5.96
CA THR A 66 13.60 -2.63 -6.75
C THR A 66 12.23 -2.01 -6.71
N THR A 67 11.60 -1.90 -7.88
CA THR A 67 10.23 -1.45 -8.04
C THR A 67 9.29 -2.64 -8.22
N LEU A 68 8.29 -2.75 -7.35
CA LEU A 68 7.31 -3.82 -7.34
C LEU A 68 5.94 -3.29 -7.79
N PRO A 69 5.50 -3.61 -9.02
CA PRO A 69 4.15 -3.29 -9.47
C PRO A 69 3.14 -4.21 -8.80
N MET A 70 1.94 -3.69 -8.56
CA MET A 70 0.84 -4.42 -7.96
C MET A 70 -0.49 -4.00 -8.57
N THR A 71 -1.36 -4.97 -8.74
CA THR A 71 -2.74 -4.77 -9.18
C THR A 71 -3.61 -4.63 -7.95
N GLY A 72 -4.41 -3.56 -7.92
CA GLY A 72 -5.44 -3.37 -6.91
C GLY A 72 -6.82 -3.65 -7.46
N GLU A 73 -7.82 -3.34 -6.66
CA GLU A 73 -9.24 -3.47 -7.01
C GLU A 73 -10.06 -2.32 -6.42
N VAL A 74 -11.25 -2.09 -6.95
CA VAL A 74 -12.23 -1.22 -6.30
C VAL A 74 -13.15 -2.08 -5.45
N SER A 75 -13.16 -1.86 -4.13
CA SER A 75 -13.99 -2.63 -3.21
C SER A 75 -14.68 -1.71 -2.19
N GLY A 76 -16.00 -1.84 -2.09
CA GLY A 76 -16.82 -1.03 -1.18
C GLY A 76 -16.70 0.48 -1.42
N GLY A 77 -16.58 0.89 -2.69
CA GLY A 77 -16.45 2.31 -3.07
C GLY A 77 -15.07 2.93 -2.83
N ALA A 78 -14.06 2.12 -2.48
CA ALA A 78 -12.70 2.58 -2.25
C ALA A 78 -11.72 1.86 -3.17
N ALA A 79 -10.58 2.51 -3.43
CA ALA A 79 -9.48 1.86 -4.12
C ALA A 79 -8.69 1.03 -3.11
N CYS A 80 -8.50 -0.26 -3.38
CA CYS A 80 -7.85 -1.21 -2.49
C CYS A 80 -6.59 -1.81 -3.13
N LEU A 81 -5.55 -2.01 -2.32
CA LEU A 81 -4.29 -2.59 -2.74
C LEU A 81 -3.76 -3.55 -1.67
N THR A 82 -3.59 -4.81 -2.03
CA THR A 82 -3.04 -5.82 -1.11
C THR A 82 -1.55 -5.97 -1.34
N LEU A 83 -0.74 -5.81 -0.30
CA LEU A 83 0.70 -5.93 -0.42
C LEU A 83 1.11 -7.41 -0.56
N PRO A 84 1.77 -7.82 -1.65
CA PRO A 84 2.22 -9.20 -1.81
C PRO A 84 3.41 -9.50 -0.90
N ALA A 85 3.72 -10.77 -0.71
CA ALA A 85 4.88 -11.23 0.06
C ALA A 85 6.21 -10.54 -0.31
N GLN A 86 6.39 -10.22 -1.60
CA GLN A 86 7.59 -9.55 -2.11
C GLN A 86 7.79 -8.13 -1.58
N ALA A 87 6.72 -7.48 -1.11
CA ALA A 87 6.79 -6.17 -0.46
C ALA A 87 7.62 -6.22 0.83
N TYR A 88 7.62 -7.37 1.50
CA TYR A 88 8.26 -7.60 2.80
C TYR A 88 9.62 -8.28 2.68
N ALA A 89 10.09 -8.57 1.46
CA ALA A 89 11.31 -9.38 1.27
C ALA A 89 12.59 -8.66 1.74
N VAL A 90 12.60 -7.33 1.62
CA VAL A 90 13.78 -6.49 1.88
C VAL A 90 13.49 -5.54 3.04
N PRO A 91 14.25 -5.60 4.15
CA PRO A 91 14.13 -4.64 5.22
C PRO A 91 14.65 -3.26 4.80
N GLY A 92 14.05 -2.21 5.34
CA GLY A 92 14.37 -0.82 5.03
C GLY A 92 13.15 0.00 4.64
N ARG A 93 13.38 1.29 4.34
CA ARG A 93 12.32 2.21 3.90
C ARG A 93 11.79 1.82 2.53
N PHE A 94 10.51 2.06 2.32
CA PHE A 94 9.89 1.95 1.01
C PHE A 94 9.00 3.17 0.73
N LEU A 95 8.85 3.47 -0.55
CA LEU A 95 7.88 4.44 -1.03
C LEU A 95 6.81 3.69 -1.84
N LEU A 96 5.55 3.94 -1.55
CA LEU A 96 4.41 3.33 -2.21
C LEU A 96 3.56 4.41 -2.86
N SER A 97 3.23 4.24 -4.13
CA SER A 97 2.24 5.05 -4.82
C SER A 97 1.07 4.20 -5.27
N MET A 98 -0.14 4.72 -5.14
CA MET A 98 -1.36 4.11 -5.65
C MET A 98 -1.98 5.01 -6.69
N GLN A 99 -2.46 4.40 -7.77
CA GLN A 99 -3.04 5.09 -8.92
C GLN A 99 -4.38 4.46 -9.28
N VAL A 100 -5.30 5.33 -9.68
CA VAL A 100 -6.61 4.94 -10.20
C VAL A 100 -6.71 5.46 -11.62
N ALA A 101 -7.12 4.59 -12.55
CA ALA A 101 -7.30 4.96 -13.95
C ALA A 101 -8.70 4.62 -14.46
N LYS A 102 -9.30 5.54 -15.21
CA LYS A 102 -10.61 5.39 -15.87
C LYS A 102 -10.45 5.76 -17.34
N GLY A 103 -10.52 4.79 -18.23
CA GLY A 103 -10.22 4.99 -19.65
C GLY A 103 -8.77 5.45 -19.87
N ALA A 104 -8.59 6.60 -20.51
CA ALA A 104 -7.26 7.18 -20.77
C ALA A 104 -6.71 8.05 -19.63
N MET A 105 -7.51 8.34 -18.60
CA MET A 105 -7.12 9.20 -17.50
C MET A 105 -6.56 8.37 -16.35
N THR A 106 -5.38 8.73 -15.84
CA THR A 106 -4.75 8.12 -14.66
C THR A 106 -4.48 9.21 -13.62
N CYS A 107 -4.86 8.95 -12.38
CA CYS A 107 -4.62 9.85 -11.25
C CYS A 107 -3.88 9.09 -10.14
N THR A 108 -2.85 9.72 -9.57
CA THR A 108 -2.20 9.19 -8.35
C THR A 108 -3.03 9.63 -7.16
N VAL A 109 -3.44 8.67 -6.33
CA VAL A 109 -4.38 8.88 -5.22
C VAL A 109 -3.76 8.65 -3.85
N LEU A 110 -2.59 8.02 -3.79
CA LEU A 110 -1.84 7.87 -2.56
C LEU A 110 -0.35 7.91 -2.89
N LEU A 111 0.40 8.63 -2.08
CA LEU A 111 1.84 8.46 -1.96
C LEU A 111 2.12 8.23 -0.47
N ALA A 112 2.76 7.12 -0.13
CA ALA A 112 2.97 6.72 1.25
C ALA A 112 4.39 6.21 1.47
N GLU A 113 5.00 6.59 2.59
CA GLU A 113 6.29 6.04 3.04
C GLU A 113 6.07 5.10 4.24
N GLY A 114 6.80 3.98 4.25
CA GLY A 114 6.85 3.07 5.38
C GLY A 114 8.21 2.39 5.48
N ALA A 115 8.35 1.46 6.43
CA ALA A 115 9.58 0.68 6.59
C ALA A 115 9.29 -0.78 6.95
N VAL A 116 9.97 -1.69 6.26
CA VAL A 116 10.01 -3.11 6.62
C VAL A 116 11.11 -3.33 7.65
N THR A 117 10.74 -3.91 8.79
CA THR A 117 11.65 -4.22 9.89
C THR A 117 12.04 -5.69 9.85
N ALA A 118 13.34 -5.97 9.92
CA ALA A 118 13.83 -7.33 10.14
C ALA A 118 13.89 -7.63 11.63
N THR A 119 13.19 -8.65 12.09
CA THR A 119 13.40 -9.24 13.41
C THR A 119 14.48 -10.31 13.29
N ARG A 120 15.75 -9.91 13.37
CA ARG A 120 16.82 -10.90 13.58
C ARG A 120 16.82 -11.33 15.05
N THR A 121 16.27 -12.51 15.34
CA THR A 121 16.78 -13.30 16.46
C THR A 121 18.03 -14.03 15.96
N ALA A 122 19.15 -13.32 15.83
CA ALA A 122 20.43 -14.00 15.79
C ALA A 122 20.82 -14.30 17.24
N CYS A 123 20.34 -15.43 17.79
CA CYS A 123 21.07 -16.05 18.87
C CYS A 123 22.42 -16.47 18.27
N VAL A 124 23.47 -15.70 18.55
CA VAL A 124 24.83 -16.20 18.46
C VAL A 124 24.95 -17.30 19.52
N LEU A 125 24.72 -18.54 19.13
CA LEU A 125 25.33 -19.66 19.84
C LEU A 125 26.82 -19.55 19.51
N GLY A 126 27.59 -19.03 20.45
CA GLY A 126 29.04 -19.04 20.36
C GLY A 126 29.52 -20.48 20.19
N GLU A 127 30.40 -20.68 19.21
CA GLU A 127 31.25 -21.87 19.13
C GLU A 127 32.37 -21.81 20.18
#